data_AF-A0A6A5CBC7-F1
#
_entry.id   AF-A0A6A5CBC7-F1
#
_cell.length_a   1.000
_cell.length_b   1.000
_cell.length_c   1.000
_cell.angle_alpha   90.00
_cell.angle_beta   90.00
_cell.angle_gamma   90.00
#
_symmetry.space_group_name_H-M   'P 1'
#
loop_
_entity.id
_entity.type
_entity.pdbx_description
1 polymer ?
#
loop_
_entity_poly.entity_id
_entity_poly.type
_entity_poly.pdbx_seq_one_letter_code
_entity_poly.pdbx_strand_id
1 'polypeptide(L)'
;MLEACAPSLELPHSQQQHHHRKESPFLKTSTTREKSDDPMKRHEGKIFFYWGWKKDDSFCQVLSLLFSIILLYLLLGLPIFPNLTIGFVEGFDYDGMEESVRKVCRAVENFVDQFPYYDSSECVSYDACDPNLNTKIPDFKCEKGFGMDVECNCTGEMLSLHFPVLLHAPFVKLGSDEVFECLTKRIGEIYYENRMQNEHIFRQVVGSPRGIGQLYPGIKWRTTDKEICKSGAPAFDCPNFDFRTRPWYVNAASGSKSIVFVLDVSSSMSMNHRIEIAVFAVENVIDGLTERDRVGIVFFSSSAFFCSLHGKTLLLATPENKKLLKACLEDMMPFGETNFENAFELAFDLFEAEASNSSFNLMPTCEKVILFLTDGEITDGEDPTPLIERENEKFDAKIFSFSLGSDADLEIPKRIACKNRGLWNKISDHNLLDLRTQMSSYYEYLSFRLTDQHVTWSDPFMDVTGLGEIVSVSSPCISQRGRFLGVAVSACNSSLVKNDPEYTKRKANNFKKCPDDIPEDFLIYLRSGESCDYCGNCDFQRWYFVLAWSTLSVLLVALLATLLTCLYIFIRKIIRKKKWQRLKDEVYTESLTHRPSFYKKRGKLEKIVLPLKIEDEELVVTHR
;
A
#
# COMPACT_ATOMS: atom_id res chain seq x y z
N MET A 1 43.27 -8.52 55.72
CA MET A 1 44.40 -8.81 54.83
C MET A 1 44.43 -7.70 53.80
N LEU A 2 45.14 -6.63 54.15
CA LEU A 2 46.38 -6.13 53.53
C LEU A 2 46.02 -5.06 52.49
N GLU A 3 46.07 -3.78 52.89
CA GLU A 3 47.19 -2.85 52.64
C GLU A 3 46.97 -2.09 51.33
N ALA A 4 47.47 -0.89 51.05
CA ALA A 4 47.95 0.27 51.79
C ALA A 4 48.49 1.22 50.70
N CYS A 5 48.38 2.52 50.93
CA CYS A 5 49.31 3.57 50.50
C CYS A 5 49.46 3.94 48.99
N ALA A 6 49.50 5.27 48.81
CA ALA A 6 49.83 6.11 47.64
C ALA A 6 51.33 5.99 47.23
N PRO A 7 52.03 6.95 46.56
CA PRO A 7 51.66 8.24 45.91
C PRO A 7 52.46 8.61 44.61
N SER A 8 52.21 9.83 44.10
CA SER A 8 53.16 10.86 43.57
C SER A 8 54.16 10.58 42.42
N LEU A 9 54.22 11.53 41.46
CA LEU A 9 55.44 12.02 40.77
C LEU A 9 55.08 13.35 40.04
N GLU A 10 55.50 14.52 40.54
CA GLU A 10 56.75 15.27 40.29
C GLU A 10 56.71 16.26 39.10
N LEU A 11 56.95 17.54 39.42
CA LEU A 11 57.42 18.62 38.54
C LEU A 11 58.92 18.43 38.25
N PRO A 12 59.52 19.03 37.19
CA PRO A 12 60.14 20.36 37.37
C PRO A 12 60.25 21.29 36.12
N HIS A 13 60.43 22.59 36.38
CA HIS A 13 61.26 23.62 35.69
C HIS A 13 61.21 23.77 34.15
N SER A 14 61.13 24.97 33.53
CA SER A 14 62.00 26.15 33.69
C SER A 14 61.60 27.32 32.75
N GLN A 15 61.81 28.54 33.25
CA GLN A 15 62.32 29.80 32.64
C GLN A 15 62.08 30.17 31.15
N GLN A 16 61.60 31.40 30.91
CA GLN A 16 62.35 32.57 30.38
C GLN A 16 61.40 33.79 30.19
N GLN A 17 61.65 34.94 30.86
CA GLN A 17 62.20 36.22 30.31
C GLN A 17 61.32 36.92 29.26
N HIS A 18 61.19 38.24 29.12
CA HIS A 18 61.42 39.47 29.89
C HIS A 18 60.78 40.61 29.05
N HIS A 19 60.32 41.67 29.70
CA HIS A 19 60.41 43.09 29.28
C HIS A 19 59.57 43.73 28.15
N HIS A 20 58.73 44.68 28.61
CA HIS A 20 58.71 46.13 28.30
C HIS A 20 58.08 46.71 27.01
N ARG A 21 56.97 47.45 27.26
CA ARG A 21 56.83 48.94 27.23
C ARG A 21 56.28 49.61 25.94
N LYS A 22 55.52 50.67 26.23
CA LYS A 22 55.15 51.87 25.41
C LYS A 22 53.96 51.71 24.48
N GLU A 23 53.15 52.73 24.21
CA GLU A 23 52.71 54.00 24.81
C GLU A 23 51.51 54.42 23.92
N SER A 24 50.64 55.27 24.44
CA SER A 24 49.46 55.95 23.84
C SER A 24 49.82 56.85 22.60
N PRO A 25 49.05 57.87 22.13
CA PRO A 25 47.71 58.45 22.48
C PRO A 25 46.86 59.04 21.28
N PHE A 26 45.84 59.86 21.61
CA PHE A 26 45.14 60.97 20.87
C PHE A 26 43.67 60.70 20.44
N LEU A 27 42.66 61.59 20.54
CA LEU A 27 42.41 62.88 21.23
C LEU A 27 40.96 63.40 20.94
N LYS A 28 40.50 64.37 21.76
CA LYS A 28 39.42 65.41 21.59
C LYS A 28 37.97 65.01 21.89
N THR A 29 37.17 65.59 22.81
CA THR A 29 36.88 66.94 23.40
C THR A 29 35.78 67.79 22.71
N SER A 30 34.71 68.11 23.46
CA SER A 30 33.99 69.41 23.65
C SER A 30 32.49 69.16 23.96
N THR A 31 31.89 69.48 25.13
CA THR A 31 31.40 70.75 25.75
C THR A 31 30.41 71.56 24.90
N THR A 32 29.13 71.75 25.28
CA THR A 32 28.55 72.90 26.06
C THR A 32 26.99 72.72 26.15
N ARG A 33 26.28 72.91 27.30
CA ARG A 33 25.56 74.12 27.86
C ARG A 33 24.52 74.75 26.87
N GLU A 34 23.22 75.00 27.14
CA GLU A 34 22.40 75.75 28.14
C GLU A 34 20.89 75.37 27.92
N LYS A 35 19.93 75.30 28.88
CA LYS A 35 19.24 76.23 29.82
C LYS A 35 17.96 76.95 29.28
N SER A 36 17.02 77.22 30.21
CA SER A 36 15.70 77.91 30.16
C SER A 36 14.46 77.03 29.87
N ASP A 37 13.25 77.23 30.41
CA ASP A 37 12.66 77.73 31.67
C ASP A 37 11.15 78.00 31.34
N ASP A 38 10.24 77.24 31.97
CA ASP A 38 8.84 77.56 32.40
C ASP A 38 7.75 78.02 31.36
N PRO A 39 6.41 78.10 31.68
CA PRO A 39 5.72 77.87 32.97
C PRO A 39 4.32 77.16 32.97
N MET A 40 4.04 76.49 34.10
CA MET A 40 2.93 76.71 35.08
C MET A 40 1.40 76.75 34.73
N LYS A 41 0.66 75.87 35.47
CA LYS A 41 -0.68 75.99 36.16
C LYS A 41 -2.05 75.74 35.46
N ARG A 42 -2.81 74.77 36.02
CA ARG A 42 -4.09 74.88 36.80
C ARG A 42 -4.56 73.48 37.29
N HIS A 43 -4.69 73.24 38.60
CA HIS A 43 -5.94 73.17 39.44
C HIS A 43 -7.04 72.26 38.85
N GLU A 44 -7.72 71.33 39.54
CA GLU A 44 -7.94 71.02 40.96
C GLU A 44 -8.75 69.71 41.06
N GLY A 45 -8.71 69.00 42.21
CA GLY A 45 -9.70 67.96 42.54
C GLY A 45 -9.22 66.82 43.44
N LYS A 46 -9.03 67.08 44.74
CA LYS A 46 -8.82 66.06 45.79
C LYS A 46 -10.16 65.66 46.40
N ILE A 47 -10.36 64.38 46.73
CA ILE A 47 -11.08 63.95 47.95
C ILE A 47 -10.33 62.76 48.55
N PHE A 48 -9.95 62.90 49.82
CA PHE A 48 -9.39 61.86 50.70
C PHE A 48 -10.47 61.43 51.70
N PHE A 49 -10.49 60.15 52.05
CA PHE A 49 -10.94 59.66 53.36
C PHE A 49 -9.97 58.57 53.86
N TYR A 50 -9.87 58.46 55.18
CA TYR A 50 -8.73 57.93 55.93
C TYR A 50 -9.25 56.98 57.04
N TRP A 51 -8.42 55.98 57.41
CA TRP A 51 -8.47 55.05 58.57
C TRP A 51 -9.42 53.83 58.48
N GLY A 52 -9.06 52.58 58.83
CA GLY A 52 -7.84 51.99 59.42
C GLY A 52 -8.02 50.49 59.77
N TRP A 53 -6.97 49.87 60.35
CA TRP A 53 -6.83 48.49 60.92
C TRP A 53 -6.67 47.32 59.92
N LYS A 54 -5.88 46.25 60.12
CA LYS A 54 -4.77 45.86 61.02
C LYS A 54 -4.19 44.53 60.47
N LYS A 55 -2.86 44.36 60.53
CA LYS A 55 -2.04 43.14 60.71
C LYS A 55 -2.22 41.84 59.87
N ASP A 56 -1.03 41.39 59.44
CA ASP A 56 -0.54 40.02 59.22
C ASP A 56 -1.01 39.28 57.95
N ASP A 57 -0.10 39.14 56.96
CA ASP A 57 0.33 37.79 56.59
C ASP A 57 1.63 37.73 55.77
N SER A 58 2.50 36.85 56.24
CA SER A 58 3.90 36.62 55.87
C SER A 58 4.09 35.89 54.55
N PHE A 59 3.13 35.97 53.64
CA PHE A 59 3.09 35.17 52.40
C PHE A 59 3.58 35.95 51.17
N CYS A 60 3.39 37.27 51.15
CA CYS A 60 3.82 38.12 50.02
C CYS A 60 5.32 38.44 49.99
N GLN A 61 6.03 38.35 51.12
CA GLN A 61 7.48 38.63 51.14
C GLN A 61 8.32 37.46 50.59
N VAL A 62 7.84 36.22 50.71
CA VAL A 62 8.55 35.03 50.20
C VAL A 62 8.44 34.93 48.67
N LEU A 63 7.27 35.27 48.10
CA LEU A 63 7.11 35.30 46.64
C LEU A 63 7.91 36.43 45.97
N SER A 64 8.04 37.58 46.63
CA SER A 64 8.86 38.69 46.11
C SER A 64 10.36 38.35 46.12
N LEU A 65 10.84 37.61 47.13
CA LEU A 65 12.23 37.17 47.21
C LEU A 65 12.54 36.08 46.17
N LEU A 66 11.62 35.13 45.95
CA LEU A 66 11.77 34.09 44.92
C LEU A 66 11.79 34.68 43.51
N PHE A 67 10.93 35.66 43.21
CA PHE A 67 10.94 36.35 41.92
C PHE A 67 12.23 37.17 41.71
N SER A 68 12.76 37.77 42.78
CA SER A 68 14.01 38.53 42.72
C SER A 68 15.22 37.63 42.48
N ILE A 69 15.25 36.43 43.08
CA ILE A 69 16.32 35.43 42.90
C ILE A 69 16.29 34.84 41.49
N ILE A 70 15.12 34.54 40.94
CA ILE A 70 14.96 34.02 39.57
C ILE A 70 15.39 35.08 38.53
N LEU A 71 15.06 36.35 38.76
CA LEU A 71 15.49 37.45 37.89
C LEU A 71 17.00 37.71 37.98
N LEU A 72 17.59 37.55 39.18
CA LEU A 72 19.04 37.67 39.38
C LEU A 72 19.82 36.51 38.71
N TYR A 73 19.24 35.30 38.69
CA TYR A 73 19.79 34.14 37.99
C TYR A 73 19.71 34.28 36.45
N LEU A 74 18.65 34.90 35.93
CA LEU A 74 18.51 35.18 34.49
C LEU A 74 19.39 36.34 34.01
N LEU A 75 19.72 37.31 34.87
CA LEU A 75 20.51 38.49 34.52
C LEU A 75 22.03 38.32 34.69
N LEU A 76 22.49 37.34 35.48
CA LEU A 76 23.93 37.21 35.77
C LEU A 76 24.75 36.33 34.83
N GLY A 77 24.16 35.69 33.81
CA GLY A 77 24.86 35.21 32.60
C GLY A 77 26.30 34.70 32.78
N LEU A 78 26.57 33.88 33.81
CA LEU A 78 27.89 33.28 34.04
C LEU A 78 27.88 31.86 33.42
N PRO A 79 28.83 31.54 32.52
CA PRO A 79 28.90 30.23 31.90
C PRO A 79 29.51 29.27 32.92
N ILE A 80 28.68 28.49 33.60
CA ILE A 80 29.14 27.35 34.40
C ILE A 80 28.96 26.10 33.54
N PHE A 81 30.11 25.52 33.15
CA PHE A 81 30.33 24.31 32.34
C PHE A 81 30.18 24.44 30.81
N PRO A 82 31.26 24.79 30.07
CA PRO A 82 31.49 24.10 28.80
C PRO A 82 31.94 22.68 29.15
N ASN A 83 31.29 21.66 28.58
CA ASN A 83 31.55 20.22 28.78
C ASN A 83 30.86 19.57 29.99
N LEU A 84 29.56 19.83 30.17
CA LEU A 84 28.67 18.77 30.62
C LEU A 84 27.60 18.58 29.55
N THR A 85 27.98 17.95 28.43
CA THR A 85 27.02 17.12 27.72
C THR A 85 26.56 16.08 28.72
N ILE A 86 25.41 16.29 29.34
CA ILE A 86 24.59 15.17 29.77
C ILE A 86 24.23 14.49 28.45
N GLY A 87 25.11 13.59 28.01
CA GLY A 87 24.71 12.55 27.11
C GLY A 87 23.63 11.80 27.86
N PHE A 88 22.37 12.19 27.65
CA PHE A 88 21.39 11.14 27.46
C PHE A 88 22.05 10.24 26.43
N VAL A 89 22.39 9.03 26.85
CA VAL A 89 22.49 7.95 25.89
C VAL A 89 21.10 7.97 25.27
N GLU A 90 20.94 8.63 24.13
CA GLU A 90 19.68 8.62 23.40
C GLU A 90 19.42 7.14 23.16
N GLY A 91 18.46 6.60 23.91
CA GLY A 91 17.98 5.26 23.68
C GLY A 91 17.47 5.18 22.26
N PHE A 92 17.47 3.97 21.70
CA PHE A 92 16.97 3.75 20.36
C PHE A 92 15.58 4.41 20.18
N ASP A 93 15.43 5.26 19.17
CA ASP A 93 14.21 6.02 18.93
C ASP A 93 13.10 5.14 18.31
N TYR A 94 12.43 4.38 19.18
CA TYR A 94 11.30 3.52 18.79
C TYR A 94 10.11 4.33 18.25
N ASP A 95 9.80 5.48 18.85
CA ASP A 95 8.64 6.26 18.48
C ASP A 95 8.82 6.93 17.12
N GLY A 96 10.02 7.42 16.80
CA GLY A 96 10.33 7.91 15.46
C GLY A 96 10.36 6.80 14.40
N MET A 97 10.83 5.60 14.74
CA MET A 97 10.70 4.43 13.86
C MET A 97 9.24 4.10 13.55
N GLU A 98 8.36 4.04 14.56
CA GLU A 98 6.94 3.78 14.33
C GLU A 98 6.22 4.93 13.61
N GLU A 99 6.55 6.19 13.91
CA GLU A 99 5.97 7.34 13.20
C GLU A 99 6.41 7.39 11.75
N SER A 100 7.62 6.91 11.42
CA SER A 100 8.10 6.88 10.04
C SER A 100 7.18 6.06 9.12
N VAL A 101 6.72 4.88 9.56
CA VAL A 101 5.81 4.03 8.76
C VAL A 101 4.40 4.62 8.70
N ARG A 102 3.93 5.28 9.77
CA ARG A 102 2.64 5.98 9.78
C ARG A 102 2.62 7.14 8.79
N LYS A 103 3.69 7.96 8.75
CA LYS A 103 3.86 9.04 7.77
C LYS A 103 3.81 8.51 6.34
N VAL A 104 4.51 7.41 6.08
CA VAL A 104 4.52 6.74 4.77
C VAL A 104 3.10 6.28 4.39
N CYS A 105 2.36 5.62 5.29
CA CYS A 105 0.99 5.19 5.00
C CYS A 105 0.02 6.34 4.74
N ARG A 106 0.05 7.41 5.55
CA ARG A 106 -0.75 8.63 5.30
C ARG A 106 -0.44 9.23 3.93
N ALA A 107 0.81 9.16 3.49
CA ALA A 107 1.20 9.68 2.18
C ALA A 107 0.67 8.82 1.02
N VAL A 108 0.75 7.49 1.16
CA VAL A 108 0.17 6.53 0.20
C VAL A 108 -1.32 6.79 0.04
N GLU A 109 -2.03 6.88 1.16
CA GLU A 109 -3.47 7.15 1.21
C GLU A 109 -3.82 8.46 0.51
N ASN A 110 -3.20 9.57 0.93
CA ASN A 110 -3.47 10.89 0.35
C ASN A 110 -3.18 10.93 -1.15
N PHE A 111 -2.13 10.26 -1.61
CA PHE A 111 -1.78 10.21 -3.02
C PHE A 111 -2.80 9.42 -3.83
N VAL A 112 -3.20 8.24 -3.35
CA VAL A 112 -4.21 7.39 -4.01
C VAL A 112 -5.53 8.14 -4.19
N ASP A 113 -5.96 8.89 -3.19
CA ASP A 113 -7.21 9.67 -3.25
C ASP A 113 -7.11 10.86 -4.21
N GLN A 114 -5.92 11.45 -4.37
CA GLN A 114 -5.67 12.61 -5.24
C GLN A 114 -5.31 12.21 -6.68
N PHE A 115 -4.91 10.97 -6.92
CA PHE A 115 -4.41 10.49 -8.22
C PHE A 115 -5.31 10.83 -9.41
N PRO A 116 -6.66 10.76 -9.34
CA PRO A 116 -7.53 11.14 -10.46
C PRO A 116 -7.34 12.58 -10.97
N TYR A 117 -6.71 13.45 -10.18
CA TYR A 117 -6.42 14.85 -10.51
C TYR A 117 -4.93 15.11 -10.76
N TYR A 118 -4.09 14.06 -10.74
CA TYR A 118 -2.66 14.15 -10.87
C TYR A 118 -2.24 14.09 -12.35
N ASP A 119 -1.22 14.88 -12.72
CA ASP A 119 -0.66 14.86 -14.07
C ASP A 119 0.29 13.67 -14.22
N SER A 120 -0.13 12.67 -15.01
CA SER A 120 0.66 11.46 -15.22
C SER A 120 1.99 11.71 -15.95
N SER A 121 2.16 12.86 -16.60
CA SER A 121 3.44 13.24 -17.21
C SER A 121 4.54 13.55 -16.19
N GLU A 122 4.18 13.77 -14.92
CA GLU A 122 5.12 13.96 -13.82
C GLU A 122 5.55 12.65 -13.13
N CYS A 123 5.00 11.51 -13.55
CA CYS A 123 5.35 10.20 -12.99
C CYS A 123 6.77 9.82 -13.42
N VAL A 124 7.71 9.85 -12.48
CA VAL A 124 9.08 9.37 -12.67
C VAL A 124 9.31 8.20 -11.73
N SER A 125 9.63 7.04 -12.31
CA SER A 125 9.95 5.82 -11.58
C SER A 125 11.20 5.18 -12.15
N TYR A 126 12.01 4.58 -11.28
CA TYR A 126 13.24 3.91 -11.65
C TYR A 126 13.15 2.43 -11.31
N ASP A 127 13.34 1.56 -12.29
CA ASP A 127 13.34 0.11 -12.08
C ASP A 127 14.67 -0.34 -11.45
N ALA A 128 14.61 -0.95 -10.27
CA ALA A 128 15.77 -1.47 -9.54
C ALA A 128 16.56 -2.49 -10.35
N CYS A 129 15.91 -3.18 -11.29
CA CYS A 129 16.52 -4.20 -12.13
C CYS A 129 17.09 -3.67 -13.45
N ASP A 130 17.00 -2.37 -13.70
CA ASP A 130 17.59 -1.78 -14.89
C ASP A 130 19.13 -1.94 -14.85
N PRO A 131 19.75 -2.57 -15.86
CA PRO A 131 21.20 -2.73 -15.88
C PRO A 131 21.94 -1.37 -15.91
N ASN A 132 21.30 -0.32 -16.41
CA ASN A 132 21.85 1.03 -16.53
C ASN A 132 21.32 1.99 -15.45
N LEU A 133 20.71 1.48 -14.37
CA LEU A 133 20.10 2.28 -13.31
C LEU A 133 21.02 3.38 -12.76
N ASN A 134 22.29 3.05 -12.54
CA ASN A 134 23.34 3.95 -12.07
C ASN A 134 23.60 5.17 -12.97
N THR A 135 23.25 5.08 -14.26
CA THR A 135 23.35 6.20 -15.21
C THR A 135 22.05 7.01 -15.32
N LYS A 136 20.91 6.41 -14.92
CA LYS A 136 19.58 7.03 -14.99
C LYS A 136 19.22 7.82 -13.74
N ILE A 137 19.68 7.37 -12.57
CA ILE A 137 19.45 8.05 -11.29
C ILE A 137 20.57 9.06 -11.01
N PRO A 138 20.23 10.34 -10.74
CA PRO A 138 21.20 11.31 -10.24
C PRO A 138 21.78 10.89 -8.88
N ASP A 139 23.06 11.16 -8.65
CA ASP A 139 23.78 10.91 -7.39
C ASP A 139 23.82 9.43 -6.93
N PHE A 140 23.79 8.48 -7.86
CA PHE A 140 24.02 7.07 -7.56
C PHE A 140 25.51 6.83 -7.22
N LYS A 141 25.85 6.77 -5.92
CA LYS A 141 27.23 6.76 -5.43
C LYS A 141 27.45 5.77 -4.28
N CYS A 142 28.71 5.52 -3.96
CA CYS A 142 29.10 4.63 -2.87
C CYS A 142 28.87 5.31 -1.52
N GLU A 143 27.90 4.83 -0.73
CA GLU A 143 27.57 5.37 0.58
C GLU A 143 28.12 4.49 1.71
N LYS A 144 28.93 5.11 2.58
CA LYS A 144 29.52 4.44 3.74
C LYS A 144 28.45 4.20 4.80
N GLY A 145 28.56 3.08 5.51
CA GLY A 145 27.62 2.70 6.57
C GLY A 145 26.42 1.88 6.08
N PHE A 146 26.28 1.66 4.77
CA PHE A 146 25.30 0.74 4.20
C PHE A 146 25.99 -0.50 3.65
N GLY A 147 25.75 -1.66 4.28
CA GLY A 147 26.25 -2.96 3.82
C GLY A 147 27.75 -2.97 3.50
N MET A 148 28.18 -3.98 2.75
CA MET A 148 29.48 -3.97 2.07
C MET A 148 29.28 -4.44 0.63
N ASP A 149 29.76 -3.64 -0.31
CA ASP A 149 29.80 -3.93 -1.75
C ASP A 149 31.27 -4.02 -2.19
N VAL A 150 31.95 -5.01 -1.61
CA VAL A 150 33.39 -5.28 -1.80
C VAL A 150 33.70 -5.54 -3.28
N GLU A 151 32.75 -6.10 -4.01
CA GLU A 151 32.91 -6.45 -5.43
C GLU A 151 32.79 -5.25 -6.36
N CYS A 152 32.07 -4.20 -5.96
CA CYS A 152 32.04 -2.91 -6.66
C CYS A 152 33.22 -2.00 -6.31
N ASN A 153 34.25 -2.50 -5.61
CA ASN A 153 35.35 -1.69 -5.08
C ASN A 153 34.82 -0.51 -4.21
N CYS A 154 33.69 -0.73 -3.52
CA CYS A 154 32.99 0.25 -2.71
C CYS A 154 33.13 -0.11 -1.22
N THR A 155 33.52 0.86 -0.39
CA THR A 155 33.61 0.72 1.07
C THR A 155 32.27 1.02 1.75
N GLY A 156 31.21 0.43 1.21
CA GLY A 156 29.80 0.72 1.51
C GLY A 156 28.90 0.07 0.46
N GLU A 157 27.76 0.68 0.12
CA GLU A 157 26.87 0.21 -0.92
C GLU A 157 26.62 1.29 -1.98
N MET A 158 26.56 0.88 -3.25
CA MET A 158 26.24 1.79 -4.35
C MET A 158 24.72 2.05 -4.39
N LEU A 159 24.30 3.28 -4.06
CA LEU A 159 22.89 3.64 -3.89
C LEU A 159 22.63 5.14 -4.14
N SER A 160 21.35 5.54 -4.21
CA SER A 160 20.91 6.93 -4.22
C SER A 160 20.08 7.26 -2.98
N LEU A 161 20.51 8.27 -2.22
CA LEU A 161 19.81 8.76 -1.04
C LEU A 161 18.62 9.68 -1.37
N HIS A 162 18.46 10.10 -2.62
CA HIS A 162 17.38 11.02 -3.01
C HIS A 162 16.22 10.31 -3.71
N PHE A 163 16.51 9.21 -4.42
CA PHE A 163 15.52 8.56 -5.27
C PHE A 163 15.24 7.13 -4.79
N PRO A 164 13.98 6.79 -4.48
CA PRO A 164 13.57 5.40 -4.35
C PRO A 164 13.53 4.70 -5.71
N VAL A 165 13.54 3.36 -5.68
CA VAL A 165 13.45 2.49 -6.85
C VAL A 165 12.25 1.56 -6.74
N LEU A 166 11.69 1.16 -7.87
CA LEU A 166 10.65 0.15 -7.98
C LEU A 166 11.26 -1.24 -8.14
N LEU A 167 10.63 -2.21 -7.52
CA LEU A 167 10.92 -3.62 -7.74
C LEU A 167 9.60 -4.35 -7.94
N HIS A 168 9.50 -5.06 -9.07
CA HIS A 168 8.32 -5.83 -9.44
C HIS A 168 8.53 -7.28 -9.03
N ALA A 169 7.47 -7.89 -8.49
CA ALA A 169 7.44 -9.32 -8.26
C ALA A 169 7.58 -10.10 -9.59
N PRO A 170 8.02 -11.37 -9.54
CA PRO A 170 8.07 -12.22 -10.73
C PRO A 170 6.82 -12.11 -11.60
N PHE A 171 7.03 -11.88 -12.89
CA PHE A 171 6.00 -11.77 -13.93
C PHE A 171 5.04 -10.57 -13.81
N VAL A 172 5.20 -9.68 -12.83
CA VAL A 172 4.52 -8.39 -12.79
C VAL A 172 5.26 -7.42 -13.72
N LYS A 173 4.53 -6.80 -14.64
CA LYS A 173 5.11 -5.87 -15.63
C LYS A 173 5.08 -4.44 -15.14
N LEU A 174 6.08 -3.66 -15.51
CA LEU A 174 6.06 -2.21 -15.40
C LEU A 174 4.83 -1.64 -16.12
N GLY A 175 4.16 -0.67 -15.50
CA GLY A 175 2.92 -0.06 -15.96
C GLY A 175 1.64 -0.82 -15.55
N SER A 176 1.75 -1.92 -14.80
CA SER A 176 0.58 -2.69 -14.35
C SER A 176 -0.22 -2.01 -13.24
N ASP A 177 0.39 -1.07 -12.51
CA ASP A 177 -0.28 -0.21 -11.54
C ASP A 177 0.29 1.21 -11.61
N GLU A 178 -0.20 2.00 -12.57
CA GLU A 178 0.25 3.37 -12.80
C GLU A 178 0.14 4.24 -11.53
N VAL A 179 -0.89 4.02 -10.72
CA VAL A 179 -1.09 4.75 -9.45
C VAL A 179 0.06 4.47 -8.50
N PHE A 180 0.35 3.21 -8.23
CA PHE A 180 1.41 2.84 -7.29
C PHE A 180 2.81 3.15 -7.84
N GLU A 181 3.04 3.02 -9.14
CA GLU A 181 4.32 3.34 -9.75
C GLU A 181 4.61 4.86 -9.73
N CYS A 182 3.59 5.69 -9.94
CA CYS A 182 3.73 7.14 -9.93
C CYS A 182 3.98 7.73 -8.53
N LEU A 183 3.50 7.05 -7.48
CA LEU A 183 3.67 7.45 -6.07
C LEU A 183 5.15 7.64 -5.67
N THR A 184 6.06 6.95 -6.35
CA THR A 184 7.51 6.86 -6.06
C THR A 184 8.16 8.24 -5.80
N LYS A 185 7.85 9.25 -6.62
CA LYS A 185 8.38 10.62 -6.47
C LYS A 185 7.92 11.28 -5.17
N ARG A 186 6.62 11.20 -4.86
CA ARG A 186 6.02 11.88 -3.70
C ARG A 186 6.46 11.25 -2.39
N ILE A 187 6.52 9.93 -2.34
CA ILE A 187 6.93 9.24 -1.13
C ILE A 187 8.44 9.34 -0.88
N GLY A 188 9.24 9.54 -1.94
CA GLY A 188 10.69 9.73 -1.84
C GLY A 188 11.10 10.88 -0.92
N GLU A 189 10.36 11.99 -0.94
CA GLU A 189 10.57 13.13 -0.02
C GLU A 189 10.38 12.71 1.44
N ILE A 190 9.32 11.95 1.72
CA ILE A 190 8.99 11.48 3.08
C ILE A 190 10.00 10.45 3.57
N TYR A 191 10.45 9.55 2.69
CA TYR A 191 11.53 8.63 3.02
C TYR A 191 12.81 9.38 3.39
N TYR A 192 13.18 10.39 2.62
CA TYR A 192 14.34 11.21 2.91
C TYR A 192 14.20 11.94 4.26
N GLU A 193 13.07 12.59 4.50
CA GLU A 193 12.79 13.30 5.77
C GLU A 193 12.84 12.37 6.98
N ASN A 194 12.22 11.19 6.89
CA ASN A 194 12.23 10.19 7.96
C ASN A 194 13.67 9.81 8.33
N ARG A 195 14.53 9.56 7.33
CA ARG A 195 15.93 9.21 7.55
C ARG A 195 16.74 10.38 8.13
N MET A 196 16.49 11.62 7.69
CA MET A 196 17.18 12.79 8.24
C MET A 196 16.79 13.05 9.70
N GLN A 197 15.57 12.66 10.09
CA GLN A 197 15.10 12.75 11.48
C GLN A 197 15.59 11.59 12.36
N ASN A 198 15.80 10.40 11.77
CA ASN A 198 16.24 9.22 12.50
C ASN A 198 17.31 8.45 11.70
N GLU A 199 18.56 8.55 12.15
CA GLU A 199 19.72 7.94 11.50
C GLU A 199 19.72 6.39 11.57
N HIS A 200 18.90 5.79 12.44
CA HIS A 200 18.78 4.35 12.56
C HIS A 200 17.91 3.71 11.47
N ILE A 201 17.21 4.50 10.64
CA ILE A 201 16.42 4.00 9.51
C ILE A 201 17.35 3.70 8.33
N PHE A 202 17.69 2.42 8.13
CA PHE A 202 18.55 1.97 7.02
C PHE A 202 17.77 1.65 5.75
N ARG A 203 16.56 1.10 5.86
CA ARG A 203 15.68 0.84 4.71
C ARG A 203 14.29 1.32 4.99
N GLN A 204 13.63 1.83 3.95
CA GLN A 204 12.20 2.07 3.93
C GLN A 204 11.62 1.41 2.69
N VAL A 205 10.46 0.78 2.86
CA VAL A 205 9.77 0.06 1.80
C VAL A 205 8.28 0.35 1.88
N VAL A 206 7.62 0.45 0.73
CA VAL A 206 6.17 0.23 0.65
C VAL A 206 5.91 -0.87 -0.39
N GLY A 207 5.21 -1.93 0.00
CA GLY A 207 4.84 -3.03 -0.89
C GLY A 207 3.34 -3.01 -1.18
N SER A 208 2.95 -2.99 -2.45
CA SER A 208 1.55 -3.09 -2.88
C SER A 208 1.03 -4.53 -2.82
N PRO A 209 -0.30 -4.74 -2.67
CA PRO A 209 -0.92 -6.06 -2.82
C PRO A 209 -0.74 -6.65 -4.24
N ARG A 210 -0.48 -5.81 -5.24
CA ARG A 210 -0.22 -6.22 -6.63
C ARG A 210 1.21 -6.70 -6.88
N GLY A 211 2.07 -6.71 -5.85
CA GLY A 211 3.43 -7.25 -5.96
C GLY A 211 4.46 -6.24 -6.50
N ILE A 212 4.11 -4.96 -6.59
CA ILE A 212 5.07 -3.88 -6.84
C ILE A 212 5.51 -3.31 -5.50
N GLY A 213 6.80 -3.13 -5.27
CA GLY A 213 7.29 -2.44 -4.09
C GLY A 213 8.25 -1.32 -4.42
N GLN A 214 8.25 -0.29 -3.57
CA GLN A 214 9.18 0.82 -3.65
C GLN A 214 10.21 0.66 -2.54
N LEU A 215 11.48 0.85 -2.88
CA LEU A 215 12.61 0.63 -1.98
C LEU A 215 13.44 1.91 -1.88
N TYR A 216 13.72 2.32 -0.65
CA TYR A 216 14.56 3.46 -0.31
C TYR A 216 15.62 3.09 0.74
N PRO A 217 16.86 3.61 0.65
CA PRO A 217 17.43 4.34 -0.50
C PRO A 217 17.42 3.52 -1.79
N GLY A 218 17.48 4.19 -2.94
CA GLY A 218 17.43 3.52 -4.24
C GLY A 218 18.68 2.69 -4.49
N ILE A 219 18.53 1.38 -4.63
CA ILE A 219 19.64 0.47 -4.93
C ILE A 219 19.42 -0.24 -6.26
N LYS A 220 20.51 -0.63 -6.92
CA LYS A 220 20.44 -1.55 -8.04
C LYS A 220 20.28 -2.97 -7.48
N TRP A 221 19.26 -3.68 -7.97
CA TRP A 221 19.00 -5.05 -7.54
C TRP A 221 20.14 -5.98 -7.99
N ARG A 222 20.45 -6.99 -7.17
CA ARG A 222 21.54 -7.95 -7.43
C ARG A 222 21.11 -8.90 -8.56
N THR A 223 21.98 -9.16 -9.52
CA THR A 223 21.73 -10.10 -10.63
C THR A 223 22.80 -11.20 -10.66
N THR A 224 22.47 -12.32 -11.31
CA THR A 224 23.34 -13.49 -11.53
C THR A 224 24.57 -13.22 -12.40
N ASP A 225 24.54 -12.15 -13.20
CA ASP A 225 25.65 -11.77 -14.06
C ASP A 225 26.90 -11.39 -13.27
N LYS A 226 27.99 -12.11 -13.49
CA LYS A 226 29.33 -11.88 -12.89
C LYS A 226 29.90 -10.48 -13.17
N GLU A 227 29.34 -9.74 -14.13
CA GLU A 227 29.72 -8.35 -14.42
C GLU A 227 28.94 -7.31 -13.58
N ILE A 228 27.98 -7.75 -12.77
CA ILE A 228 27.22 -6.91 -11.84
C ILE A 228 27.58 -7.38 -10.43
N CYS A 229 28.03 -6.43 -9.59
CA CYS A 229 28.56 -6.71 -8.26
C CYS A 229 27.62 -7.60 -7.42
N LYS A 230 28.21 -8.53 -6.64
CA LYS A 230 27.70 -9.35 -5.51
C LYS A 230 27.54 -10.87 -5.76
N SER A 231 28.63 -11.57 -6.10
CA SER A 231 28.80 -13.03 -6.04
C SER A 231 28.84 -13.55 -4.60
N GLY A 232 27.73 -14.14 -4.12
CA GLY A 232 27.68 -14.80 -2.80
C GLY A 232 26.38 -14.61 -2.01
N ALA A 233 25.47 -13.74 -2.46
CA ALA A 233 24.06 -13.80 -2.08
C ALA A 233 23.31 -14.73 -3.04
N PRO A 234 22.22 -15.42 -2.62
CA PRO A 234 21.46 -16.25 -3.53
C PRO A 234 21.05 -15.45 -4.76
N ALA A 235 21.51 -15.95 -5.90
CA ALA A 235 21.11 -15.57 -7.24
C ALA A 235 19.59 -15.66 -7.36
N PHE A 236 18.90 -14.56 -7.10
CA PHE A 236 17.56 -14.38 -7.64
C PHE A 236 17.75 -13.61 -8.94
N ASP A 237 17.58 -14.29 -10.08
CA ASP A 237 17.36 -13.59 -11.34
C ASP A 237 16.33 -12.50 -11.05
N CYS A 238 16.64 -11.24 -11.39
CA CYS A 238 15.58 -10.27 -11.35
C CYS A 238 14.49 -10.75 -12.33
N PRO A 239 13.20 -10.90 -11.93
CA PRO A 239 12.62 -10.68 -10.60
C PRO A 239 12.13 -12.00 -9.99
N ASN A 240 12.88 -12.63 -9.07
CA ASN A 240 12.36 -13.73 -8.25
C ASN A 240 11.99 -13.30 -6.82
N PHE A 241 12.01 -12.00 -6.54
CA PHE A 241 11.70 -11.43 -5.24
C PHE A 241 10.25 -10.93 -5.16
N ASP A 242 9.53 -11.22 -4.07
CA ASP A 242 8.16 -10.76 -3.86
C ASP A 242 7.97 -10.28 -2.42
N PHE A 243 7.64 -8.99 -2.24
CA PHE A 243 7.40 -8.36 -0.94
C PHE A 243 6.27 -9.03 -0.14
N ARG A 244 5.25 -9.58 -0.83
CA ARG A 244 4.05 -10.17 -0.20
C ARG A 244 4.33 -11.45 0.57
N THR A 245 5.45 -12.10 0.25
CA THR A 245 5.91 -13.33 0.91
C THR A 245 6.81 -13.07 2.12
N ARG A 246 7.10 -11.80 2.43
CA ARG A 246 8.07 -11.46 3.48
C ARG A 246 7.40 -11.47 4.85
N PRO A 247 8.09 -11.93 5.91
CA PRO A 247 7.51 -12.01 7.25
C PRO A 247 6.94 -10.68 7.75
N TRP A 248 7.61 -9.56 7.47
CA TRP A 248 7.12 -8.24 7.86
C TRP A 248 5.83 -7.84 7.14
N TYR A 249 5.65 -8.25 5.88
CA TYR A 249 4.44 -7.95 5.09
C TYR A 249 3.28 -8.74 5.66
N VAL A 250 3.48 -10.05 5.81
CA VAL A 250 2.47 -10.98 6.34
C VAL A 250 2.06 -10.61 7.75
N ASN A 251 3.03 -10.29 8.61
CA ASN A 251 2.77 -9.93 10.01
C ASN A 251 1.94 -8.66 10.13
N ALA A 252 2.31 -7.61 9.40
CA ALA A 252 1.58 -6.34 9.40
C ALA A 252 0.22 -6.44 8.70
N ALA A 253 0.09 -7.31 7.69
CA ALA A 253 -1.16 -7.49 6.94
C ALA A 253 -2.14 -8.45 7.62
N SER A 254 -1.71 -9.38 8.48
CA SER A 254 -2.62 -10.44 8.97
C SER A 254 -2.73 -10.57 10.49
N GLY A 255 -1.79 -10.02 11.25
CA GLY A 255 -1.73 -10.23 12.70
C GLY A 255 -1.52 -11.70 13.10
N SER A 256 -1.72 -11.99 14.39
CA SER A 256 -1.56 -13.34 14.95
C SER A 256 -2.79 -14.21 14.71
N LYS A 257 -2.57 -15.42 14.19
CA LYS A 257 -3.65 -16.37 13.85
C LYS A 257 -3.26 -17.82 14.09
N SER A 258 -4.28 -18.67 14.24
CA SER A 258 -4.16 -20.12 14.12
C SER A 258 -4.59 -20.51 12.71
N ILE A 259 -3.65 -21.03 11.92
CA ILE A 259 -3.86 -21.44 10.54
C ILE A 259 -3.79 -22.96 10.41
N VAL A 260 -4.78 -23.56 9.76
CA VAL A 260 -4.76 -24.97 9.36
C VAL A 260 -4.79 -25.04 7.84
N PHE A 261 -3.76 -25.62 7.25
CA PHE A 261 -3.77 -25.98 5.84
C PHE A 261 -4.49 -27.32 5.69
N VAL A 262 -5.48 -27.38 4.81
CA VAL A 262 -6.18 -28.61 4.43
C VAL A 262 -5.83 -28.87 2.97
N LEU A 263 -4.88 -29.78 2.77
CA LEU A 263 -4.23 -30.05 1.50
C LEU A 263 -4.70 -31.39 0.92
N ASP A 264 -5.26 -31.32 -0.29
CA ASP A 264 -5.63 -32.50 -1.07
C ASP A 264 -4.39 -33.23 -1.55
N VAL A 265 -4.32 -34.53 -1.25
CA VAL A 265 -3.28 -35.46 -1.72
C VAL A 265 -3.91 -36.67 -2.43
N SER A 266 -5.13 -36.55 -2.93
CA SER A 266 -5.82 -37.57 -3.73
C SER A 266 -5.13 -37.78 -5.09
N SER A 267 -5.44 -38.89 -5.77
CA SER A 267 -4.75 -39.27 -7.02
C SER A 267 -4.83 -38.22 -8.14
N SER A 268 -5.87 -37.38 -8.20
CA SER A 268 -6.00 -36.30 -9.21
C SER A 268 -4.89 -35.25 -9.11
N MET A 269 -4.40 -34.99 -7.89
CA MET A 269 -3.33 -34.03 -7.61
C MET A 269 -1.97 -34.42 -8.22
N SER A 270 -1.83 -35.66 -8.72
CA SER A 270 -0.63 -36.11 -9.46
C SER A 270 -0.52 -35.52 -10.87
N MET A 271 -1.61 -34.95 -11.39
CA MET A 271 -1.65 -34.38 -12.73
C MET A 271 -1.15 -32.92 -12.74
N ASN A 272 -0.53 -32.52 -13.85
CA ASN A 272 -0.18 -31.12 -14.15
C ASN A 272 0.58 -30.36 -13.05
N HIS A 273 1.39 -31.07 -12.27
CA HIS A 273 2.16 -30.52 -11.15
C HIS A 273 1.31 -29.87 -10.03
N ARG A 274 0.04 -30.27 -9.86
CA ARG A 274 -0.88 -29.65 -8.90
C ARG A 274 -0.43 -29.81 -7.46
N ILE A 275 0.08 -30.99 -7.09
CA ILE A 275 0.63 -31.20 -5.74
C ILE A 275 1.86 -30.31 -5.50
N GLU A 276 2.75 -30.15 -6.48
CA GLU A 276 3.92 -29.29 -6.37
C GLU A 276 3.52 -27.81 -6.25
N ILE A 277 2.50 -27.37 -7.01
CA ILE A 277 1.92 -26.02 -6.90
C ILE A 277 1.36 -25.80 -5.50
N ALA A 278 0.61 -26.76 -4.97
CA ALA A 278 -0.03 -26.65 -3.67
C ALA A 278 0.99 -26.66 -2.53
N VAL A 279 2.00 -27.56 -2.58
CA VAL A 279 3.13 -27.59 -1.65
C VAL A 279 3.86 -26.25 -1.67
N PHE A 280 4.20 -25.74 -2.85
CA PHE A 280 4.86 -24.43 -2.98
C PHE A 280 4.00 -23.33 -2.35
N ALA A 281 2.68 -23.34 -2.53
CA ALA A 281 1.76 -22.40 -1.91
C ALA A 281 1.89 -22.40 -0.38
N VAL A 282 1.77 -23.60 0.21
CA VAL A 282 1.81 -23.80 1.66
C VAL A 282 3.16 -23.38 2.22
N GLU A 283 4.26 -23.74 1.58
CA GLU A 283 5.61 -23.32 2.00
C GLU A 283 5.78 -21.80 2.02
N ASN A 284 5.29 -21.10 1.00
CA ASN A 284 5.39 -19.64 0.92
C ASN A 284 4.60 -18.96 2.05
N VAL A 285 3.45 -19.51 2.45
CA VAL A 285 2.71 -18.99 3.62
C VAL A 285 3.45 -19.30 4.91
N ILE A 286 3.93 -20.53 5.10
CA ILE A 286 4.70 -20.94 6.29
C ILE A 286 5.93 -20.04 6.50
N ASP A 287 6.63 -19.68 5.42
CA ASP A 287 7.76 -18.75 5.50
C ASP A 287 7.35 -17.38 6.05
N GLY A 288 6.17 -16.88 5.64
CA GLY A 288 5.61 -15.61 6.08
C GLY A 288 5.09 -15.60 7.52
N LEU A 289 4.78 -16.75 8.12
CA LEU A 289 4.27 -16.82 9.49
C LEU A 289 5.28 -16.29 10.53
N THR A 290 4.81 -15.96 11.71
CA THR A 290 5.64 -15.48 12.83
C THR A 290 5.61 -16.44 13.99
N GLU A 291 6.54 -16.35 14.94
CA GLU A 291 6.59 -17.26 16.11
C GLU A 291 5.34 -17.20 17.02
N ARG A 292 4.41 -16.27 16.75
CA ARG A 292 3.14 -16.13 17.44
C ARG A 292 1.96 -16.77 16.71
N ASP A 293 2.13 -17.05 15.43
CA ASP A 293 1.16 -17.81 14.67
C ASP A 293 1.23 -19.27 15.12
N ARG A 294 0.08 -19.93 15.10
CA ARG A 294 -0.02 -21.37 15.28
C ARG A 294 -0.40 -22.01 13.96
N VAL A 295 0.25 -23.10 13.61
CA VAL A 295 0.13 -23.72 12.31
C VAL A 295 -0.02 -25.23 12.44
N GLY A 296 -0.90 -25.79 11.62
CA GLY A 296 -1.06 -27.23 11.41
C GLY A 296 -1.30 -27.50 9.93
N ILE A 297 -0.93 -28.71 9.49
CA ILE A 297 -1.18 -29.18 8.12
C ILE A 297 -1.94 -30.49 8.21
N VAL A 298 -3.12 -30.51 7.61
CA VAL A 298 -3.97 -31.66 7.36
C VAL A 298 -3.82 -32.04 5.90
N PHE A 299 -3.49 -33.30 5.66
CA PHE A 299 -3.48 -33.92 4.35
C PHE A 299 -4.68 -34.85 4.25
N PHE A 300 -5.31 -34.92 3.09
CA PHE A 300 -6.45 -35.81 2.91
C PHE A 300 -6.48 -36.47 1.53
N SER A 301 -6.94 -37.71 1.52
CA SER A 301 -7.40 -38.43 0.33
C SER A 301 -8.68 -39.21 0.70
N SER A 302 -8.69 -40.54 0.66
CA SER A 302 -9.76 -41.37 1.24
C SER A 302 -9.80 -41.28 2.78
N SER A 303 -8.76 -40.72 3.40
CA SER A 303 -8.66 -40.53 4.85
C SER A 303 -7.83 -39.28 5.14
N ALA A 304 -8.06 -38.64 6.28
CA ALA A 304 -7.32 -37.47 6.69
C ALA A 304 -6.22 -37.81 7.71
N PHE A 305 -5.05 -37.20 7.54
CA PHE A 305 -3.92 -37.31 8.46
C PHE A 305 -3.29 -35.92 8.64
N PHE A 306 -2.59 -35.72 9.76
CA PHE A 306 -1.96 -34.43 10.06
C PHE A 306 -0.46 -34.61 10.21
N CYS A 307 0.31 -33.57 9.91
CA CYS A 307 1.75 -33.55 10.18
C CYS A 307 1.98 -33.58 11.71
N SER A 308 2.20 -34.78 12.25
CA SER A 308 2.32 -35.03 13.69
C SER A 308 3.77 -35.09 14.15
N LEU A 309 4.20 -34.10 14.93
CA LEU A 309 5.52 -34.09 15.57
C LEU A 309 5.44 -34.12 17.11
N HIS A 310 4.36 -33.59 17.69
CA HIS A 310 4.15 -33.52 19.15
C HIS A 310 2.69 -33.75 19.55
N GLY A 311 2.01 -34.71 18.92
CA GLY A 311 0.60 -35.01 19.15
C GLY A 311 -0.35 -34.12 18.34
N LYS A 312 -1.66 -34.36 18.48
CA LYS A 312 -2.74 -33.63 17.78
C LYS A 312 -2.88 -32.21 18.34
N THR A 313 -2.02 -31.27 17.98
CA THR A 313 -2.15 -29.85 18.35
C THR A 313 -1.47 -28.96 17.32
N LEU A 314 -1.92 -27.72 17.19
CA LEU A 314 -1.20 -26.72 16.38
C LEU A 314 0.16 -26.38 17.01
N LEU A 315 1.16 -26.16 16.16
CA LEU A 315 2.51 -25.79 16.57
C LEU A 315 2.70 -24.29 16.44
N LEU A 316 3.46 -23.67 17.35
CA LEU A 316 3.96 -22.31 17.12
C LEU A 316 4.87 -22.30 15.89
N ALA A 317 4.76 -21.27 15.04
CA ALA A 317 5.60 -21.15 13.84
C ALA A 317 7.02 -20.62 14.16
N THR A 318 7.72 -21.29 15.08
CA THR A 318 9.16 -21.06 15.33
C THR A 318 9.99 -21.51 14.14
N PRO A 319 11.22 -20.98 13.93
CA PRO A 319 12.10 -21.43 12.85
C PRO A 319 12.26 -22.96 12.77
N GLU A 320 12.36 -23.62 13.92
CA GLU A 320 12.48 -25.08 14.02
C GLU A 320 11.19 -25.78 13.58
N ASN A 321 10.04 -25.36 14.11
CA ASN A 321 8.75 -25.97 13.76
C ASN A 321 8.39 -25.73 12.29
N LYS A 322 8.70 -24.56 11.73
CA LYS A 322 8.54 -24.29 10.29
C LYS A 322 9.33 -25.26 9.43
N LYS A 323 10.60 -25.51 9.79
CA LYS A 323 11.44 -26.47 9.07
C LYS A 323 10.85 -27.88 9.12
N LEU A 324 10.31 -28.28 10.28
CA LEU A 324 9.68 -29.59 10.41
C LEU A 324 8.37 -29.71 9.60
N LEU A 325 7.54 -28.66 9.61
CA LEU A 325 6.31 -28.62 8.80
C LEU A 325 6.61 -28.68 7.30
N LYS A 326 7.68 -28.03 6.85
CA LYS A 326 8.16 -28.13 5.47
C LYS A 326 8.66 -29.53 5.12
N ALA A 327 9.37 -30.19 6.03
CA ALA A 327 9.78 -31.58 5.84
C ALA A 327 8.56 -32.53 5.70
N CYS A 328 7.42 -32.22 6.32
CA CYS A 328 6.18 -32.97 6.08
C CYS A 328 5.60 -32.77 4.67
N LEU A 329 5.99 -31.73 3.93
CA LEU A 329 5.52 -31.47 2.57
C LEU A 329 6.42 -32.10 1.50
N GLU A 330 7.62 -32.53 1.88
CA GLU A 330 8.57 -33.20 1.00
C GLU A 330 8.08 -34.59 0.60
N ASP A 331 8.36 -35.00 -0.64
CA ASP A 331 8.08 -36.33 -1.19
C ASP A 331 6.60 -36.79 -1.09
N MET A 332 5.67 -35.83 -1.12
CA MET A 332 4.24 -36.11 -1.18
C MET A 332 3.90 -36.91 -2.46
N MET A 333 3.34 -38.11 -2.26
CA MET A 333 2.87 -38.97 -3.34
C MET A 333 1.34 -38.95 -3.34
N PRO A 334 0.68 -38.35 -4.33
CA PRO A 334 -0.78 -38.32 -4.37
C PRO A 334 -1.38 -39.72 -4.59
N PHE A 335 -2.35 -40.11 -3.77
CA PHE A 335 -3.01 -41.43 -3.84
C PHE A 335 -4.42 -41.41 -3.26
N GLY A 336 -5.27 -42.33 -3.72
CA GLY A 336 -6.59 -42.57 -3.16
C GLY A 336 -7.66 -41.64 -3.72
N GLU A 337 -8.83 -41.71 -3.09
CA GLU A 337 -10.02 -40.91 -3.42
C GLU A 337 -9.98 -39.56 -2.67
N THR A 338 -11.09 -38.84 -2.62
CA THR A 338 -11.18 -37.46 -2.17
C THR A 338 -12.31 -37.33 -1.15
N ASN A 339 -11.98 -37.29 0.14
CA ASN A 339 -12.92 -37.21 1.26
C ASN A 339 -12.75 -35.90 2.04
N PHE A 340 -13.60 -34.91 1.72
CA PHE A 340 -13.55 -33.60 2.35
C PHE A 340 -14.05 -33.62 3.80
N GLU A 341 -15.03 -34.47 4.12
CA GLU A 341 -15.61 -34.56 5.47
C GLU A 341 -14.53 -34.90 6.51
N ASN A 342 -13.77 -35.97 6.28
CA ASN A 342 -12.65 -36.36 7.15
C ASN A 342 -11.60 -35.24 7.28
N ALA A 343 -11.36 -34.50 6.19
CA ALA A 343 -10.37 -33.42 6.17
C ALA A 343 -10.78 -32.25 7.08
N PHE A 344 -12.04 -31.82 7.00
CA PHE A 344 -12.57 -30.75 7.85
C PHE A 344 -12.76 -31.20 9.29
N GLU A 345 -13.17 -32.45 9.54
CA GLU A 345 -13.27 -33.01 10.89
C GLU A 345 -11.91 -32.92 11.59
N LEU A 346 -10.85 -33.39 10.92
CA LEU A 346 -9.50 -33.32 11.48
C LEU A 346 -8.99 -31.88 11.65
N ALA A 347 -9.39 -30.95 10.77
CA ALA A 347 -9.02 -29.54 10.92
C ALA A 347 -9.65 -28.90 12.18
N PHE A 348 -10.93 -29.18 12.44
CA PHE A 348 -11.62 -28.69 13.65
C PHE A 348 -11.13 -29.39 14.92
N ASP A 349 -10.79 -30.68 14.86
CA ASP A 349 -10.11 -31.41 15.95
C ASP A 349 -8.83 -30.71 16.41
N LEU A 350 -8.03 -30.16 15.47
CA LEU A 350 -6.82 -29.41 15.80
C LEU A 350 -7.12 -28.08 16.51
N PHE A 351 -8.20 -27.39 16.14
CA PHE A 351 -8.65 -26.19 16.86
C PHE A 351 -9.20 -26.53 18.25
N GLU A 352 -9.90 -27.65 18.41
CA GLU A 352 -10.36 -28.14 19.71
C GLU A 352 -9.16 -28.44 20.62
N ALA A 353 -8.16 -29.15 20.09
CA ALA A 353 -6.96 -29.48 20.83
C ALA A 353 -6.19 -28.23 21.26
N GLU A 354 -6.08 -27.22 20.38
CA GLU A 354 -5.52 -25.92 20.75
C GLU A 354 -6.28 -25.26 21.90
N ALA A 355 -7.63 -25.25 21.84
CA ALA A 355 -8.47 -24.64 22.87
C ALA A 355 -8.38 -25.36 24.23
N SER A 356 -8.20 -26.68 24.22
CA SER A 356 -8.08 -27.51 25.43
C SER A 356 -6.68 -27.43 26.09
N ASN A 357 -5.64 -27.09 25.31
CA ASN A 357 -4.26 -27.01 25.79
C ASN A 357 -4.01 -25.75 26.63
N SER A 358 -4.34 -25.82 27.92
CA SER A 358 -4.13 -24.77 28.92
C SER A 358 -2.67 -24.69 29.43
N SER A 359 -1.78 -25.58 28.97
CA SER A 359 -0.37 -25.68 29.41
C SER A 359 0.54 -24.58 28.86
N PHE A 360 0.07 -23.83 27.87
CA PHE A 360 0.75 -22.66 27.38
C PHE A 360 0.03 -21.42 27.92
N ASN A 361 0.65 -20.70 28.86
CA ASN A 361 0.31 -19.30 29.21
C ASN A 361 0.57 -18.34 28.01
N LEU A 362 0.30 -18.79 26.79
CA LEU A 362 0.42 -18.04 25.56
C LEU A 362 -0.91 -17.33 25.32
N MET A 363 -0.84 -16.09 24.84
CA MET A 363 -2.03 -15.35 24.48
C MET A 363 -2.88 -16.15 23.47
N PRO A 364 -4.23 -16.11 23.59
CA PRO A 364 -5.11 -16.69 22.59
C PRO A 364 -4.80 -16.05 21.23
N THR A 365 -4.78 -16.87 20.17
CA THR A 365 -4.77 -16.34 18.80
C THR A 365 -6.09 -15.67 18.52
N CYS A 366 -6.05 -14.56 17.78
CA CYS A 366 -7.25 -13.77 17.53
C CYS A 366 -8.17 -14.40 16.48
N GLU A 367 -7.62 -15.24 15.61
CA GLU A 367 -8.30 -15.70 14.41
C GLU A 367 -8.01 -17.17 14.16
N LYS A 368 -9.05 -17.90 13.73
CA LYS A 368 -8.92 -19.25 13.19
C LYS A 368 -9.09 -19.17 11.68
N VAL A 369 -8.13 -19.71 10.95
CA VAL A 369 -8.10 -19.66 9.48
C VAL A 369 -7.88 -21.06 8.94
N ILE A 370 -8.71 -21.47 7.98
CA ILE A 370 -8.49 -22.69 7.21
C ILE A 370 -8.16 -22.28 5.78
N LEU A 371 -7.02 -22.74 5.26
CA LEU A 371 -6.68 -22.66 3.84
C LEU A 371 -6.90 -24.04 3.21
N PHE A 372 -7.95 -24.16 2.41
CA PHE A 372 -8.37 -25.41 1.76
C PHE A 372 -7.91 -25.42 0.29
N LEU A 373 -7.05 -26.37 -0.08
CA LEU A 373 -6.49 -26.50 -1.42
C LEU A 373 -6.88 -27.86 -2.00
N THR A 374 -7.59 -27.88 -3.13
CA THR A 374 -8.07 -29.11 -3.78
C THR A 374 -8.21 -28.91 -5.29
N ASP A 375 -8.02 -29.98 -6.07
CA ASP A 375 -8.35 -30.02 -7.50
C ASP A 375 -9.63 -30.81 -7.80
N GLY A 376 -10.22 -31.44 -6.79
CA GLY A 376 -11.11 -32.57 -6.98
C GLY A 376 -12.58 -32.31 -6.66
N GLU A 377 -13.39 -33.29 -7.04
CA GLU A 377 -14.76 -33.50 -6.58
C GLU A 377 -14.74 -34.47 -5.39
N ILE A 378 -15.79 -34.46 -4.56
CA ILE A 378 -15.94 -35.46 -3.50
C ILE A 378 -16.18 -36.83 -4.16
N THR A 379 -15.22 -37.73 -4.02
CA THR A 379 -15.30 -39.10 -4.56
C THR A 379 -15.52 -40.15 -3.46
N ASP A 380 -15.30 -39.79 -2.20
CA ASP A 380 -15.58 -40.59 -1.02
C ASP A 380 -16.10 -39.69 0.13
N GLY A 381 -16.95 -40.22 1.00
CA GLY A 381 -17.58 -39.45 2.10
C GLY A 381 -18.78 -38.58 1.67
N GLU A 382 -19.31 -37.82 2.63
CA GLU A 382 -20.45 -36.92 2.41
C GLU A 382 -20.03 -35.46 2.11
N ASP A 383 -21.00 -34.60 1.76
CA ASP A 383 -20.76 -33.15 1.65
C ASP A 383 -20.32 -32.60 3.02
N PRO A 384 -19.14 -31.97 3.15
CA PRO A 384 -18.64 -31.48 4.43
C PRO A 384 -19.43 -30.27 4.96
N THR A 385 -20.32 -29.67 4.16
CA THR A 385 -21.03 -28.42 4.53
C THR A 385 -21.76 -28.50 5.87
N PRO A 386 -22.56 -29.54 6.20
CA PRO A 386 -23.23 -29.65 7.49
C PRO A 386 -22.27 -29.82 8.68
N LEU A 387 -21.18 -30.56 8.48
CA LEU A 387 -20.10 -30.71 9.46
C LEU A 387 -19.46 -29.35 9.74
N ILE A 388 -19.06 -28.64 8.69
CA ILE A 388 -18.45 -27.31 8.80
C ILE A 388 -19.39 -26.34 9.49
N GLU A 389 -20.67 -26.27 9.09
CA GLU A 389 -21.65 -25.39 9.73
C GLU A 389 -21.75 -25.65 11.23
N ARG A 390 -21.83 -26.91 11.65
CA ARG A 390 -21.91 -27.29 13.07
C ARG A 390 -20.65 -26.93 13.86
N GLU A 391 -19.47 -27.28 13.37
CA GLU A 391 -18.22 -27.01 14.10
C GLU A 391 -17.89 -25.51 14.10
N ASN A 392 -18.20 -24.81 13.00
CA ASN A 392 -17.83 -23.41 12.85
C ASN A 392 -18.70 -22.46 13.69
N GLU A 393 -19.85 -22.91 14.22
CA GLU A 393 -20.58 -22.19 15.28
C GLU A 393 -19.70 -21.94 16.53
N LYS A 394 -18.77 -22.85 16.82
CA LYS A 394 -17.88 -22.77 17.98
C LYS A 394 -16.62 -21.98 17.68
N PHE A 395 -16.01 -22.22 16.51
CA PHE A 395 -14.67 -21.73 16.22
C PHE A 395 -14.63 -20.42 15.42
N ASP A 396 -15.71 -20.07 14.71
CA ASP A 396 -15.81 -18.92 13.79
C ASP A 396 -14.58 -18.79 12.86
N ALA A 397 -14.08 -19.93 12.40
CA ALA A 397 -12.97 -20.03 11.47
C ALA A 397 -13.36 -19.46 10.10
N LYS A 398 -12.46 -18.65 9.53
CA LYS A 398 -12.57 -18.13 8.18
C LYS A 398 -11.96 -19.14 7.22
N ILE A 399 -12.73 -19.62 6.25
CA ILE A 399 -12.29 -20.69 5.34
C ILE A 399 -12.02 -20.10 3.96
N PHE A 400 -10.76 -20.08 3.56
CA PHE A 400 -10.35 -19.70 2.21
C PHE A 400 -10.13 -20.96 1.39
N SER A 401 -10.70 -21.01 0.19
CA SER A 401 -10.60 -22.18 -0.67
C SER A 401 -9.93 -21.86 -2.00
N PHE A 402 -9.15 -22.82 -2.48
CA PHE A 402 -8.37 -22.70 -3.70
C PHE A 402 -8.61 -23.93 -4.57
N SER A 403 -9.30 -23.73 -5.70
CA SER A 403 -9.51 -24.78 -6.70
C SER A 403 -8.29 -24.82 -7.63
N LEU A 404 -7.57 -25.95 -7.64
CA LEU A 404 -6.32 -26.15 -8.39
C LEU A 404 -6.58 -26.83 -9.73
N GLY A 405 -6.43 -26.07 -10.81
CA GLY A 405 -6.42 -26.61 -12.17
C GLY A 405 -7.59 -26.18 -13.03
N SER A 406 -7.44 -26.44 -14.32
CA SER A 406 -8.40 -26.04 -15.35
C SER A 406 -9.75 -26.77 -15.21
N ASP A 407 -9.69 -28.07 -14.88
CA ASP A 407 -10.84 -28.98 -14.76
C ASP A 407 -11.30 -29.20 -13.30
N ALA A 408 -10.84 -28.38 -12.36
CA ALA A 408 -11.19 -28.53 -10.95
C ALA A 408 -12.65 -28.22 -10.64
N ASP A 409 -13.22 -28.86 -9.62
CA ASP A 409 -14.51 -28.46 -9.08
C ASP A 409 -14.43 -27.03 -8.52
N LEU A 410 -15.37 -26.21 -8.98
CA LEU A 410 -15.50 -24.82 -8.58
C LEU A 410 -16.68 -24.62 -7.63
N GLU A 411 -17.66 -25.53 -7.59
CA GLU A 411 -18.90 -25.31 -6.85
C GLU A 411 -18.70 -25.58 -5.36
N ILE A 412 -18.19 -26.75 -4.98
CA ILE A 412 -18.06 -27.14 -3.57
C ILE A 412 -17.05 -26.25 -2.83
N PRO A 413 -15.80 -26.07 -3.33
CA PRO A 413 -14.84 -25.20 -2.64
C PRO A 413 -15.34 -23.75 -2.53
N LYS A 414 -15.99 -23.23 -3.58
CA LYS A 414 -16.59 -21.88 -3.55
C LYS A 414 -17.68 -21.79 -2.49
N ARG A 415 -18.62 -22.75 -2.45
CA ARG A 415 -19.70 -22.79 -1.46
C ARG A 415 -19.15 -22.80 -0.03
N ILE A 416 -18.12 -23.60 0.23
CA ILE A 416 -17.45 -23.69 1.54
C ILE A 416 -16.89 -22.32 1.96
N ALA A 417 -16.10 -21.65 1.11
CA ALA A 417 -15.53 -20.35 1.47
C ALA A 417 -16.60 -19.28 1.68
N CYS A 418 -17.61 -19.26 0.82
CA CYS A 418 -18.68 -18.26 0.88
C CYS A 418 -19.50 -18.36 2.17
N LYS A 419 -19.89 -19.57 2.57
CA LYS A 419 -20.64 -19.82 3.81
C LYS A 419 -19.84 -19.51 5.07
N ASN A 420 -18.51 -19.54 4.99
CA ASN A 420 -17.62 -19.42 6.15
C ASN A 420 -16.75 -18.16 6.10
N ARG A 421 -17.33 -17.04 5.61
CA ARG A 421 -16.74 -15.70 5.62
C ARG A 421 -15.31 -15.65 5.05
N GLY A 422 -14.99 -16.50 4.09
CA GLY A 422 -13.71 -16.46 3.38
C GLY A 422 -13.85 -16.08 1.92
N LEU A 423 -12.75 -16.25 1.20
CA LEU A 423 -12.64 -16.03 -0.24
C LEU A 423 -12.29 -17.33 -0.95
N TRP A 424 -12.77 -17.46 -2.17
CA TRP A 424 -12.45 -18.57 -3.06
C TRP A 424 -11.59 -18.07 -4.21
N ASN A 425 -10.61 -18.84 -4.68
CA ASN A 425 -9.86 -18.52 -5.89
C ASN A 425 -9.63 -19.77 -6.75
N LYS A 426 -9.57 -19.59 -8.08
CA LYS A 426 -9.20 -20.66 -9.02
C LYS A 426 -7.77 -20.46 -9.51
N ILE A 427 -6.89 -21.40 -9.19
CA ILE A 427 -5.49 -21.39 -9.63
C ILE A 427 -5.38 -22.24 -10.90
N SER A 428 -4.84 -21.67 -11.99
CA SER A 428 -4.69 -22.41 -13.24
C SER A 428 -3.45 -23.32 -13.22
N ASP A 429 -3.54 -24.50 -13.86
CA ASP A 429 -2.44 -25.50 -13.95
C ASP A 429 -1.12 -24.94 -14.51
N HIS A 430 -1.19 -23.92 -15.35
CA HIS A 430 -0.03 -23.37 -16.05
C HIS A 430 0.50 -22.07 -15.47
N ASN A 431 -0.06 -21.59 -14.34
CA ASN A 431 0.18 -20.25 -13.89
C ASN A 431 0.50 -20.16 -12.39
N LEU A 432 1.75 -20.46 -12.03
CA LEU A 432 2.28 -20.19 -10.67
C LEU A 432 2.15 -18.70 -10.27
N LEU A 433 2.00 -17.78 -11.22
CA LEU A 433 1.71 -16.36 -10.98
C LEU A 433 0.34 -16.13 -10.33
N ASP A 434 -0.65 -16.95 -10.74
CA ASP A 434 -1.98 -16.94 -10.15
C ASP A 434 -1.88 -17.30 -8.68
N LEU A 435 -1.03 -18.27 -8.31
CA LEU A 435 -0.91 -18.72 -6.93
C LEU A 435 -0.52 -17.60 -5.97
N ARG A 436 0.59 -16.89 -6.22
CA ARG A 436 1.06 -15.82 -5.31
C ARG A 436 0.08 -14.65 -5.23
N THR A 437 -0.55 -14.32 -6.35
CA THR A 437 -1.52 -13.22 -6.43
C THR A 437 -2.85 -13.61 -5.79
N GLN A 438 -3.33 -14.83 -6.02
CA GLN A 438 -4.56 -15.33 -5.42
C GLN A 438 -4.39 -15.59 -3.92
N MET A 439 -3.21 -16.05 -3.48
CA MET A 439 -2.87 -16.09 -2.06
C MET A 439 -2.73 -14.69 -1.47
N SER A 440 -2.46 -13.63 -2.26
CA SER A 440 -2.49 -12.28 -1.71
C SER A 440 -3.89 -11.81 -1.28
N SER A 441 -4.95 -12.39 -1.85
CA SER A 441 -6.34 -12.04 -1.51
C SER A 441 -6.68 -12.36 -0.04
N TYR A 442 -6.10 -13.41 0.55
CA TYR A 442 -6.34 -13.70 1.96
C TYR A 442 -5.59 -12.70 2.86
N TYR A 443 -4.41 -12.22 2.46
CA TYR A 443 -3.73 -11.14 3.19
C TYR A 443 -4.51 -9.83 3.10
N GLU A 444 -5.09 -9.53 1.94
CA GLU A 444 -5.97 -8.38 1.75
C GLU A 444 -7.24 -8.48 2.62
N TYR A 445 -7.83 -9.67 2.72
CA TYR A 445 -8.94 -9.92 3.63
C TYR A 445 -8.51 -9.66 5.09
N LEU A 446 -7.40 -10.25 5.53
CA LEU A 446 -6.99 -10.16 6.95
C LEU A 446 -6.55 -8.74 7.33
N SER A 447 -6.02 -7.96 6.38
CA SER A 447 -5.49 -6.62 6.65
C SER A 447 -6.57 -5.58 6.88
N PHE A 448 -7.74 -5.75 6.27
CA PHE A 448 -8.86 -4.83 6.42
C PHE A 448 -9.34 -4.69 7.87
N ARG A 449 -9.20 -5.76 8.66
CA ARG A 449 -9.64 -5.74 10.06
C ARG A 449 -8.68 -4.95 10.97
N LEU A 450 -7.47 -4.70 10.50
CA LEU A 450 -6.47 -3.96 11.23
C LEU A 450 -6.76 -2.47 11.09
N THR A 451 -7.01 -1.77 12.19
CA THR A 451 -7.22 -0.32 12.17
C THR A 451 -5.93 0.42 11.82
N ASP A 452 -6.05 1.61 11.20
CA ASP A 452 -5.04 2.56 10.67
C ASP A 452 -3.84 2.93 11.59
N GLN A 453 -3.74 2.36 12.79
CA GLN A 453 -2.65 2.64 13.74
C GLN A 453 -1.90 1.40 14.21
N HIS A 454 -2.21 0.22 13.68
CA HIS A 454 -1.48 -0.97 14.06
C HIS A 454 -0.07 -0.94 13.47
N VAL A 455 0.91 -0.94 14.35
CA VAL A 455 2.32 -1.05 13.99
C VAL A 455 2.85 -2.36 14.55
N THR A 456 3.73 -3.01 13.82
CA THR A 456 4.24 -4.32 14.19
C THR A 456 5.75 -4.36 14.05
N TRP A 457 6.41 -4.87 15.09
CA TRP A 457 7.84 -5.18 15.06
C TRP A 457 8.06 -6.64 14.66
N SER A 458 8.92 -6.85 13.66
CA SER A 458 9.33 -8.19 13.22
C SER A 458 10.36 -8.81 14.15
N ASP A 459 10.55 -10.12 14.06
CA ASP A 459 11.76 -10.76 14.57
C ASP A 459 13.01 -10.35 13.78
N PRO A 460 14.22 -10.54 14.32
CA PRO A 460 15.45 -10.36 13.55
C PRO A 460 15.50 -11.33 12.37
N PHE A 461 15.83 -10.82 11.18
CA PHE A 461 16.00 -11.62 9.97
C PHE A 461 17.12 -11.08 9.09
N MET A 462 17.65 -11.92 8.19
CA MET A 462 18.70 -11.51 7.26
C MET A 462 18.12 -10.68 6.12
N ASP A 463 18.67 -9.48 5.92
CA ASP A 463 18.29 -8.60 4.83
C ASP A 463 18.74 -9.15 3.46
N VAL A 464 17.79 -9.23 2.54
CA VAL A 464 18.02 -9.65 1.15
C VAL A 464 18.86 -8.64 0.37
N THR A 465 18.84 -7.37 0.76
CA THR A 465 19.64 -6.33 0.11
C THR A 465 21.10 -6.32 0.60
N GLY A 466 21.40 -7.10 1.64
CA GLY A 466 22.72 -7.37 2.20
C GLY A 466 23.21 -6.39 3.25
N LEU A 467 22.31 -5.80 4.02
CA LEU A 467 22.64 -5.03 5.24
C LEU A 467 23.00 -5.91 6.45
N GLY A 468 22.83 -7.23 6.35
CA GLY A 468 23.05 -8.16 7.46
C GLY A 468 21.76 -8.48 8.21
N GLU A 469 21.86 -8.81 9.50
CA GLU A 469 20.69 -9.07 10.35
C GLU A 469 20.00 -7.74 10.70
N ILE A 470 18.73 -7.62 10.36
CA ILE A 470 17.90 -6.42 10.59
C ILE A 470 16.65 -6.77 11.38
N VAL A 471 16.05 -5.75 11.97
CA VAL A 471 14.66 -5.79 12.44
C VAL A 471 13.86 -4.74 11.67
N SER A 472 12.55 -4.94 11.60
CA SER A 472 11.67 -4.02 10.89
C SER A 472 10.46 -3.66 11.72
N VAL A 473 10.02 -2.41 11.57
CA VAL A 473 8.73 -1.92 12.00
C VAL A 473 7.85 -1.76 10.77
N SER A 474 6.61 -2.23 10.84
CA SER A 474 5.71 -2.31 9.69
C SER A 474 4.31 -1.84 10.04
N SER A 475 3.58 -1.28 9.09
CA SER A 475 2.19 -0.86 9.26
C SER A 475 1.39 -1.10 7.98
N PRO A 476 0.16 -1.67 8.06
CA PRO A 476 -0.71 -1.77 6.90
C PRO A 476 -1.24 -0.39 6.54
N CYS A 477 -1.07 0.01 5.29
CA CYS A 477 -1.62 1.25 4.76
C CYS A 477 -3.02 0.98 4.22
N ILE A 478 -4.00 1.67 4.77
CA ILE A 478 -5.43 1.45 4.48
C ILE A 478 -6.03 2.80 4.10
N SER A 479 -6.88 2.83 3.06
CA SER A 479 -7.59 4.05 2.68
C SER A 479 -8.73 4.39 3.65
N GLN A 480 -9.23 5.62 3.65
CA GLN A 480 -10.44 6.02 4.39
C GLN A 480 -11.67 5.13 4.13
N ARG A 481 -11.74 4.47 2.96
CA ARG A 481 -12.81 3.54 2.59
C ARG A 481 -12.50 2.09 2.98
N GLY A 482 -11.44 1.89 3.76
CA GLY A 482 -10.96 0.59 4.21
C GLY A 482 -10.16 -0.21 3.18
N ARG A 483 -10.02 0.23 1.92
CA ARG A 483 -9.22 -0.51 0.93
C ARG A 483 -7.77 -0.66 1.38
N PHE A 484 -7.24 -1.87 1.35
CA PHE A 484 -5.82 -2.15 1.62
C PHE A 484 -4.94 -1.63 0.46
N LEU A 485 -3.98 -0.77 0.78
CA LEU A 485 -3.09 -0.13 -0.19
C LEU A 485 -1.70 -0.76 -0.21
N GLY A 486 -1.34 -1.50 0.84
CA GLY A 486 -0.05 -2.16 0.97
C GLY A 486 0.49 -2.13 2.40
N VAL A 487 1.78 -2.45 2.55
CA VAL A 487 2.48 -2.39 3.85
C VAL A 487 3.68 -1.47 3.74
N ALA A 488 3.75 -0.48 4.63
CA ALA A 488 4.92 0.38 4.82
C ALA A 488 5.85 -0.21 5.87
N VAL A 489 7.16 -0.08 5.66
CA VAL A 489 8.20 -0.63 6.50
C VAL A 489 9.34 0.35 6.69
N SER A 490 9.90 0.38 7.90
CA SER A 490 11.21 0.95 8.20
C SER A 490 12.06 -0.11 8.89
N ALA A 491 13.30 -0.30 8.46
CA ALA A 491 14.21 -1.29 9.02
C ALA A 491 15.46 -0.66 9.61
N CYS A 492 15.92 -1.24 10.72
CA CYS A 492 17.16 -0.90 11.39
C CYS A 492 18.02 -2.15 11.64
N ASN A 493 19.30 -1.96 11.97
CA ASN A 493 20.19 -3.06 12.29
C ASN A 493 19.76 -3.75 13.60
N SER A 494 19.69 -5.08 13.61
CA SER A 494 19.22 -5.84 14.77
C SER A 494 20.07 -5.57 16.03
N SER A 495 21.37 -5.32 15.86
CA SER A 495 22.31 -5.07 16.97
C SER A 495 21.95 -3.84 17.80
N LEU A 496 21.18 -2.90 17.26
CA LEU A 496 20.74 -1.70 17.97
C LEU A 496 19.66 -1.99 19.01
N VAL A 497 18.85 -3.05 18.83
CA VAL A 497 17.67 -3.34 19.66
C VAL A 497 17.62 -4.74 20.27
N LYS A 498 18.48 -5.67 19.83
CA LYS A 498 18.39 -7.12 20.18
C LYS A 498 18.36 -7.39 21.69
N ASN A 499 19.03 -6.54 22.48
CA ASN A 499 19.13 -6.68 23.94
C ASN A 499 18.29 -5.64 24.71
N ASP A 500 17.42 -4.91 24.02
CA ASP A 500 16.60 -3.87 24.63
C ASP A 500 15.25 -4.44 25.13
N PRO A 501 14.95 -4.30 26.44
CA PRO A 501 13.65 -4.71 26.98
C PRO A 501 12.45 -4.01 26.34
N GLU A 502 12.61 -2.76 25.88
CA GLU A 502 11.52 -2.00 25.27
C GLU A 502 11.13 -2.59 23.92
N TYR A 503 12.09 -3.05 23.12
CA TYR A 503 11.84 -3.81 21.89
C TYR A 503 11.00 -5.06 22.17
N THR A 504 11.39 -5.85 23.19
CA THR A 504 10.64 -7.06 23.57
C THR A 504 9.20 -6.74 23.99
N LYS A 505 9.02 -5.65 24.75
CA LYS A 505 7.72 -5.17 25.20
C LYS A 505 6.84 -4.66 24.06
N ARG A 506 7.39 -3.88 23.12
CA ARG A 506 6.65 -3.37 21.94
C ARG A 506 6.26 -4.50 21.01
N LYS A 507 7.16 -5.45 20.79
CA LYS A 507 6.85 -6.69 20.09
C LYS A 507 5.61 -7.34 20.73
N ALA A 508 5.53 -7.43 22.06
CA ALA A 508 4.44 -8.11 22.77
C ALA A 508 3.12 -7.33 22.89
N ASN A 509 3.15 -6.00 23.02
CA ASN A 509 1.97 -5.20 23.37
C ASN A 509 0.97 -4.95 22.23
N ASN A 510 1.41 -4.93 20.97
CA ASN A 510 0.53 -4.50 19.87
C ASN A 510 -0.60 -5.49 19.56
N PHE A 511 -0.59 -6.70 20.14
CA PHE A 511 -1.51 -7.79 19.80
C PHE A 511 -2.53 -8.15 20.88
N LYS A 512 -2.74 -7.28 21.88
CA LYS A 512 -3.67 -7.57 22.99
C LYS A 512 -5.15 -7.47 22.61
N LYS A 513 -5.49 -6.84 21.48
CA LYS A 513 -6.87 -6.67 21.02
C LYS A 513 -7.02 -7.31 19.65
N CYS A 514 -7.98 -8.22 19.52
CA CYS A 514 -8.28 -8.82 18.24
C CYS A 514 -8.93 -7.81 17.30
N PRO A 515 -8.65 -7.90 15.99
CA PRO A 515 -9.24 -7.04 14.99
C PRO A 515 -10.78 -7.17 15.00
N ASP A 516 -11.50 -6.10 14.65
CA ASP A 516 -12.96 -6.16 14.53
C ASP A 516 -13.37 -6.94 13.26
N ASP A 517 -14.57 -7.51 13.23
CA ASP A 517 -15.09 -8.22 12.05
C ASP A 517 -15.20 -7.27 10.83
N ILE A 518 -14.98 -7.83 9.63
CA ILE A 518 -15.17 -7.10 8.38
C ILE A 518 -16.69 -6.89 8.17
N PRO A 519 -17.15 -5.66 7.85
CA PRO A 519 -18.53 -5.42 7.46
C PRO A 519 -18.96 -6.29 6.26
N GLU A 520 -20.17 -6.84 6.30
CA GLU A 520 -20.67 -7.78 5.27
C GLU A 520 -20.75 -7.14 3.88
N ASP A 521 -21.09 -5.85 3.79
CA ASP A 521 -21.10 -5.08 2.55
C ASP A 521 -19.70 -4.98 1.93
N PHE A 522 -18.67 -4.88 2.74
CA PHE A 522 -17.28 -4.89 2.28
C PHE A 522 -16.81 -6.31 1.92
N LEU A 523 -17.23 -7.33 2.67
CA LEU A 523 -16.99 -8.72 2.27
C LEU A 523 -17.57 -9.01 0.88
N ILE A 524 -18.79 -8.53 0.61
CA ILE A 524 -19.40 -8.59 -0.72
C ILE A 524 -18.54 -7.83 -1.74
N TYR A 525 -18.04 -6.64 -1.41
CA TYR A 525 -17.14 -5.90 -2.31
C TYR A 525 -15.86 -6.69 -2.67
N LEU A 526 -15.16 -7.25 -1.69
CA LEU A 526 -13.98 -8.12 -1.94
C LEU A 526 -14.35 -9.33 -2.79
N ARG A 527 -15.56 -9.86 -2.57
CA ARG A 527 -16.13 -10.94 -3.37
C ARG A 527 -16.67 -10.47 -4.73
N SER A 528 -16.68 -9.19 -5.09
CA SER A 528 -17.34 -8.70 -6.31
C SER A 528 -16.40 -8.28 -7.45
N GLY A 529 -15.11 -8.66 -7.40
CA GLY A 529 -14.08 -8.28 -8.38
C GLY A 529 -14.43 -8.52 -9.87
N GLU A 530 -13.60 -7.99 -10.79
CA GLU A 530 -13.86 -7.78 -12.24
C GLU A 530 -14.36 -8.99 -13.06
N SER A 531 -14.41 -10.20 -12.51
CA SER A 531 -14.99 -11.37 -13.17
C SER A 531 -15.90 -12.15 -12.21
N CYS A 532 -17.12 -11.62 -12.04
CA CYS A 532 -18.24 -12.24 -11.35
C CYS A 532 -18.09 -12.32 -9.82
N ASP A 533 -19.22 -12.16 -9.13
CA ASP A 533 -19.32 -12.22 -7.68
C ASP A 533 -18.85 -13.61 -7.17
N TYR A 534 -17.68 -13.65 -6.55
CA TYR A 534 -17.02 -14.77 -5.88
C TYR A 534 -17.95 -15.54 -4.93
N CYS A 535 -19.08 -14.97 -4.50
CA CYS A 535 -20.11 -15.67 -3.71
C CYS A 535 -21.56 -15.47 -4.20
N GLY A 536 -21.76 -14.80 -5.32
CA GLY A 536 -23.08 -14.60 -5.92
C GLY A 536 -23.36 -15.56 -7.08
N ASN A 537 -24.64 -15.80 -7.36
CA ASN A 537 -25.07 -16.25 -8.68
C ASN A 537 -24.91 -15.07 -9.65
N CYS A 538 -24.32 -15.31 -10.82
CA CYS A 538 -24.24 -14.32 -11.89
C CYS A 538 -25.66 -13.89 -12.27
N ASP A 539 -26.15 -12.80 -11.68
CA ASP A 539 -27.40 -12.22 -12.12
C ASP A 539 -27.14 -11.40 -13.39
N PHE A 540 -26.92 -12.14 -14.48
CA PHE A 540 -26.71 -11.64 -15.84
C PHE A 540 -27.91 -10.80 -16.34
N GLN A 541 -28.96 -10.65 -15.54
CA GLN A 541 -30.16 -9.89 -15.86
C GLN A 541 -29.98 -8.37 -15.72
N ARG A 542 -29.04 -7.86 -14.91
CA ARG A 542 -28.93 -6.40 -14.71
C ARG A 542 -28.29 -5.67 -15.89
N TRP A 543 -27.33 -6.29 -16.58
CA TRP A 543 -26.67 -5.71 -17.76
C TRP A 543 -27.54 -5.75 -19.03
N TYR A 544 -28.34 -6.81 -19.20
CA TYR A 544 -29.29 -6.89 -20.31
C TYR A 544 -30.38 -5.82 -20.20
N PHE A 545 -30.83 -5.48 -18.99
CA PHE A 545 -31.83 -4.41 -18.79
C PHE A 545 -31.28 -3.03 -19.18
N VAL A 546 -30.02 -2.71 -18.88
CA VAL A 546 -29.45 -1.38 -19.20
C VAL A 546 -29.13 -1.24 -20.70
N LEU A 547 -28.62 -2.29 -21.34
CA LEU A 547 -28.33 -2.29 -22.78
C LEU A 547 -29.59 -2.37 -23.65
N ALA A 548 -30.61 -3.13 -23.22
CA ALA A 548 -31.87 -3.20 -23.96
C ALA A 548 -32.62 -1.87 -23.93
N TRP A 549 -32.64 -1.16 -22.80
CA TRP A 549 -33.36 0.12 -22.70
C TRP A 549 -32.61 1.27 -23.41
N SER A 550 -31.27 1.28 -23.39
CA SER A 550 -30.50 2.29 -24.14
C SER A 550 -30.64 2.10 -25.66
N THR A 551 -30.60 0.86 -26.15
CA THR A 551 -30.80 0.57 -27.59
C THR A 551 -32.24 0.84 -28.04
N LEU A 552 -33.25 0.51 -27.23
CA LEU A 552 -34.65 0.83 -27.55
C LEU A 552 -34.90 2.35 -27.59
N SER A 553 -34.26 3.11 -26.70
CA SER A 553 -34.37 4.57 -26.64
C SER A 553 -33.79 5.22 -27.90
N VAL A 554 -32.61 4.77 -28.35
CA VAL A 554 -31.96 5.27 -29.56
C VAL A 554 -32.79 4.96 -30.81
N LEU A 555 -33.35 3.74 -30.89
CA LEU A 555 -34.24 3.36 -31.99
C LEU A 555 -35.52 4.20 -32.01
N LEU A 556 -36.12 4.49 -30.85
CA LEU A 556 -37.32 5.33 -30.77
C LEU A 556 -37.06 6.77 -31.24
N VAL A 557 -35.92 7.34 -30.86
CA VAL A 557 -35.50 8.69 -31.30
C VAL A 557 -35.24 8.73 -32.81
N ALA A 558 -34.58 7.70 -33.36
CA ALA A 558 -34.36 7.59 -34.80
C ALA A 558 -35.69 7.45 -35.58
N LEU A 559 -36.66 6.69 -35.04
CA LEU A 559 -37.98 6.51 -35.66
C LEU A 559 -38.80 7.81 -35.61
N LEU A 560 -38.73 8.56 -34.51
CA LEU A 560 -39.34 9.89 -34.41
C LEU A 560 -38.70 10.90 -35.38
N ALA A 561 -37.37 10.91 -35.49
CA ALA A 561 -36.66 11.79 -36.42
C ALA A 561 -37.00 11.48 -37.90
N THR A 562 -37.11 10.20 -38.25
CA THR A 562 -37.51 9.79 -39.62
C THR A 562 -38.97 10.13 -39.90
N LEU A 563 -39.88 9.97 -38.93
CA LEU A 563 -41.27 10.41 -39.08
C LEU A 563 -41.38 11.94 -39.24
N LEU A 564 -40.65 12.71 -38.45
CA LEU A 564 -40.65 14.17 -38.54
C LEU A 564 -40.07 14.68 -39.86
N THR A 565 -39.00 14.05 -40.36
CA THR A 565 -38.43 14.38 -41.68
C THR A 565 -39.37 14.00 -42.82
N CYS A 566 -40.05 12.85 -42.74
CA CYS A 566 -41.10 12.47 -43.70
C CYS A 566 -42.26 13.47 -43.70
N LEU A 567 -42.72 13.88 -42.51
CA LEU A 567 -43.78 14.89 -42.35
C LEU A 567 -43.35 16.23 -42.96
N TYR A 568 -42.12 16.67 -42.69
CA TYR A 568 -41.55 17.90 -43.25
C TYR A 568 -41.51 17.85 -44.78
N ILE A 569 -41.05 16.74 -45.38
CA ILE A 569 -41.01 16.56 -46.83
C ILE A 569 -42.43 16.58 -47.43
N PHE A 570 -43.39 15.93 -46.75
CA PHE A 570 -44.79 15.89 -47.19
C PHE A 570 -45.43 17.28 -47.17
N ILE A 571 -45.25 18.04 -46.09
CA ILE A 571 -45.71 19.44 -45.97
C ILE A 571 -45.07 20.28 -47.09
N ARG A 572 -43.77 20.14 -47.33
CA ARG A 572 -43.06 20.88 -48.38
C ARG A 572 -43.57 20.53 -49.78
N LYS A 573 -43.93 19.26 -50.04
CA LYS A 573 -44.59 18.81 -51.28
C LYS A 573 -45.97 19.44 -51.44
N ILE A 574 -46.78 19.50 -50.38
CA ILE A 574 -48.10 20.17 -50.41
C ILE A 574 -47.95 21.66 -50.71
N ILE A 575 -47.01 22.34 -50.05
CA ILE A 575 -46.74 23.77 -50.29
C ILE A 575 -46.29 23.98 -51.74
N ARG A 576 -45.37 23.16 -52.26
CA ARG A 576 -44.95 23.21 -53.67
C ARG A 576 -46.11 22.95 -54.63
N LYS A 577 -46.99 21.97 -54.34
CA LYS A 577 -48.17 21.69 -55.17
C LYS A 577 -49.14 22.86 -55.18
N LYS A 578 -49.41 23.48 -54.03
CA LYS A 578 -50.23 24.71 -53.96
C LYS A 578 -49.58 25.88 -54.69
N LYS A 579 -48.26 26.05 -54.60
CA LYS A 579 -47.52 27.10 -55.34
C LYS A 579 -47.58 26.86 -56.85
N TRP A 580 -47.40 25.62 -57.30
CA TRP A 580 -47.53 25.24 -58.71
C TRP A 580 -48.96 25.37 -59.23
N GLN A 581 -50.00 25.10 -58.41
CA GLN A 581 -51.38 25.36 -58.81
C GLN A 581 -51.64 26.85 -59.00
N ARG A 582 -51.19 27.73 -58.08
CA ARG A 582 -51.28 29.19 -58.28
C ARG A 582 -50.55 29.67 -59.54
N LEU A 583 -49.32 29.19 -59.76
CA LEU A 583 -48.55 29.55 -60.96
C LEU A 583 -49.20 29.00 -62.24
N LYS A 584 -49.83 27.82 -62.18
CA LYS A 584 -50.56 27.26 -63.33
C LYS A 584 -51.84 28.05 -63.62
N ASP A 585 -52.54 28.50 -62.59
CA ASP A 585 -53.71 29.37 -62.73
C ASP A 585 -53.30 30.74 -63.30
N GLU A 586 -52.19 31.32 -62.84
CA GLU A 586 -51.60 32.57 -63.37
C GLU A 586 -51.15 32.44 -64.84
N VAL A 587 -50.47 31.35 -65.21
CA VAL A 587 -50.05 31.08 -66.59
C VAL A 587 -51.25 30.72 -67.49
N TYR A 588 -52.31 30.09 -66.96
CA TYR A 588 -53.54 29.87 -67.74
C TYR A 588 -54.26 31.18 -68.04
N THR A 589 -54.26 32.15 -67.11
CA THR A 589 -54.75 33.52 -67.39
C THR A 589 -53.90 34.27 -68.42
N GLU A 590 -52.58 34.06 -68.49
CA GLU A 590 -51.71 34.66 -69.53
C GLU A 590 -51.72 33.92 -70.88
N SER A 591 -51.98 32.60 -70.91
CA SER A 591 -51.98 31.80 -72.15
C SER A 591 -53.27 31.93 -72.98
N LEU A 592 -54.33 32.51 -72.42
CA LEU A 592 -55.55 32.86 -73.14
C LEU A 592 -55.39 34.12 -74.02
N THR A 593 -54.33 34.89 -73.81
CA THR A 593 -54.11 36.15 -74.55
C THR A 593 -53.25 36.05 -75.81
N HIS A 594 -52.51 34.96 -76.06
CA HIS A 594 -51.79 34.82 -77.33
C HIS A 594 -51.68 33.35 -77.82
N ARG A 595 -52.36 33.07 -78.94
CA ARG A 595 -52.25 31.85 -79.74
C ARG A 595 -51.48 32.10 -81.05
N PRO A 596 -50.97 31.04 -81.71
CA PRO A 596 -49.58 30.93 -82.15
C PRO A 596 -49.39 30.95 -83.67
N SER A 597 -48.15 30.94 -84.14
CA SER A 597 -47.82 30.26 -85.41
C SER A 597 -46.37 29.78 -85.45
N PHE A 598 -46.21 28.46 -85.54
CA PHE A 598 -44.96 27.76 -85.83
C PHE A 598 -44.56 27.92 -87.29
N TYR A 599 -43.25 28.06 -87.57
CA TYR A 599 -42.67 27.54 -88.82
C TYR A 599 -41.31 26.88 -88.57
N LYS A 600 -41.16 25.72 -89.20
CA LYS A 600 -40.09 24.73 -89.08
C LYS A 600 -39.20 24.84 -90.32
N LYS A 601 -37.89 25.07 -90.17
CA LYS A 601 -36.91 24.86 -91.25
C LYS A 601 -35.66 24.17 -90.71
N ARG A 602 -35.26 23.12 -91.43
CA ARG A 602 -34.17 22.18 -91.14
C ARG A 602 -32.80 22.87 -91.14
N GLY A 603 -31.92 22.41 -90.26
CA GLY A 603 -30.47 22.55 -90.37
C GLY A 603 -29.86 23.44 -89.29
N LYS A 604 -29.15 22.81 -88.34
CA LYS A 604 -28.39 23.42 -87.22
C LYS A 604 -29.23 24.24 -86.24
N LEU A 605 -29.54 23.65 -85.08
CA LEU A 605 -29.89 24.41 -83.88
C LEU A 605 -28.62 25.11 -83.40
N GLU A 606 -28.43 26.35 -83.83
CA GLU A 606 -27.63 27.31 -83.07
C GLU A 606 -28.30 27.57 -81.73
N LYS A 607 -27.44 27.72 -80.72
CA LYS A 607 -27.75 27.87 -79.30
C LYS A 607 -28.53 29.18 -79.11
N ILE A 608 -29.86 29.11 -78.98
CA ILE A 608 -30.68 30.27 -78.59
C ILE A 608 -30.55 30.43 -77.07
N VAL A 609 -29.74 31.38 -76.64
CA VAL A 609 -29.62 31.79 -75.24
C VAL A 609 -30.68 32.87 -75.00
N LEU A 610 -31.72 32.55 -74.25
CA LEU A 610 -32.66 33.55 -73.72
C LEU A 610 -32.13 34.02 -72.36
N PRO A 611 -31.83 35.31 -72.17
CA PRO A 611 -31.34 35.81 -70.90
C PRO A 611 -32.50 35.88 -69.89
N LEU A 612 -32.51 34.95 -68.94
CA LEU A 612 -33.29 35.07 -67.72
C LEU A 612 -32.32 35.16 -66.55
N LYS A 613 -32.21 36.35 -65.96
CA LYS A 613 -31.49 36.59 -64.71
C LYS A 613 -32.39 36.21 -63.54
N ILE A 614 -31.94 35.25 -62.72
CA ILE A 614 -32.43 35.05 -61.36
C ILE A 614 -31.19 34.86 -60.48
N GLU A 615 -30.98 35.80 -59.55
CA GLU A 615 -30.06 35.70 -58.40
C GLU A 615 -28.65 35.14 -58.72
N ASP A 616 -27.93 35.88 -59.56
CA ASP A 616 -26.46 35.87 -59.71
C ASP A 616 -25.76 34.58 -60.18
N GLU A 617 -26.46 33.64 -60.82
CA GLU A 617 -25.85 32.58 -61.65
C GLU A 617 -26.53 32.45 -63.03
N GLU A 618 -25.73 32.32 -64.11
CA GLU A 618 -26.21 32.07 -65.48
C GLU A 618 -26.67 30.61 -65.63
N LEU A 619 -27.98 30.39 -65.75
CA LEU A 619 -28.56 29.06 -65.95
C LEU A 619 -28.61 28.72 -67.45
N VAL A 620 -27.64 27.92 -67.92
CA VAL A 620 -27.63 27.38 -69.28
C VAL A 620 -28.49 26.12 -69.35
N VAL A 621 -29.72 26.25 -69.83
CA VAL A 621 -30.59 25.08 -70.10
C VAL A 621 -30.26 24.50 -71.48
N THR A 622 -29.53 23.40 -71.52
CA THR A 622 -29.38 22.56 -72.71
C THR A 622 -30.46 21.48 -72.73
N HIS A 623 -31.35 21.52 -73.72
CA HIS A 623 -32.24 20.38 -74.01
C HIS A 623 -31.52 19.40 -74.94
N ARG A 624 -31.37 18.16 -74.50
CA ARG A 624 -31.30 17.00 -75.39
C ARG A 624 -32.46 16.08 -75.08
#